data_AF-A0A0J7KG77-F1
#
_entry.id   AF-A0A0J7KG77-F1
#
_cell.length_a   1.000
_cell.length_b   1.000
_cell.length_c   1.000
_cell.angle_alpha   90.00
_cell.angle_beta   90.00
_cell.angle_gamma   90.00
#
_symmetry.space_group_name_H-M   'P 1'
#
loop_
_entity.id
_entity.type
_entity.pdbx_description
1 polymer ?
#
loop_
_entity_poly.entity_id
_entity_poly.type
_entity_poly.pdbx_seq_one_letter_code
_entity_poly.pdbx_strand_id
1 'polypeptide(L)'
;MVEIVAYAKERLDLLLTCDVNSHHLVWSSTNINPKEESLFNFVMSAELHILNRGTEPTFLDFRKQEILNITLCTGGVVDLVEGWRVSSELSGSDHRQVRFALEQIQKEEKLGRNPRKTN
;
A
#
# COMPACT_ATOMS: atom_id res chain seq x y z
N MET A 1 -9.30 6.40 7.44
CA MET A 1 -8.14 6.68 6.56
C MET A 1 -7.54 8.07 6.85
N VAL A 2 -8.34 9.14 6.87
CA VAL A 2 -7.80 10.51 7.08
C VAL A 2 -6.99 10.66 8.37
N GLU A 3 -7.55 10.28 9.52
CA GLU A 3 -6.89 10.46 10.82
C GLU A 3 -5.60 9.63 10.97
N ILE A 4 -5.61 8.38 10.51
CA ILE A 4 -4.42 7.52 10.58
C ILE A 4 -3.30 8.03 9.66
N VAL A 5 -3.65 8.55 8.48
CA VAL A 5 -2.69 9.16 7.56
C VAL A 5 -2.13 10.45 8.15
N ALA A 6 -2.98 11.30 8.73
CA ALA A 6 -2.55 12.54 9.38
C ALA A 6 -1.59 12.26 10.54
N TYR A 7 -1.92 11.31 11.41
CA TYR A 7 -1.07 10.89 12.52
C TYR A 7 0.27 10.32 12.03
N ALA A 8 0.25 9.44 11.03
CA ALA A 8 1.45 8.82 10.52
C ALA A 8 2.38 9.85 9.85
N LYS A 9 1.87 10.72 8.97
CA LYS A 9 2.69 11.72 8.26
C LYS A 9 3.51 12.62 9.19
N GLU A 10 3.06 12.86 10.41
CA GLU A 10 3.80 13.68 11.37
C GLU A 10 4.97 12.94 12.06
N ARG A 11 5.00 11.61 12.02
CA ARG A 11 5.78 10.81 12.98
C ARG A 11 6.44 9.55 12.43
N LEU A 12 5.87 8.95 11.39
CA LEU A 12 6.16 7.58 10.96
C LEU A 12 6.00 7.43 9.44
N ASP A 13 6.71 6.44 8.92
CA ASP A 13 6.42 5.88 7.60
C ASP A 13 5.16 4.99 7.65
N LEU A 14 4.37 5.00 6.57
CA LEU A 14 3.08 4.32 6.49
C LEU A 14 3.04 3.35 5.31
N LEU A 15 2.56 2.13 5.59
CA LEU A 15 2.05 1.19 4.59
C LEU A 15 0.63 0.80 4.97
N LEU A 16 -0.30 0.99 4.05
CA LEU A 16 -1.72 0.83 4.31
C LEU A 16 -2.38 0.02 3.20
N THR A 17 -2.94 -1.14 3.55
CA THR A 17 -3.85 -1.90 2.67
C THR A 17 -5.29 -1.62 3.08
N CYS A 18 -6.15 -1.27 2.14
CA CYS A 18 -7.55 -0.95 2.42
C CYS A 18 -8.47 -1.56 1.38
N ASP A 19 -9.57 -2.16 1.84
CA ASP A 19 -10.76 -2.37 1.01
C ASP A 19 -11.52 -1.05 0.90
N VAL A 20 -11.49 -0.44 -0.27
CA VAL A 20 -12.09 0.87 -0.50
C VAL A 20 -13.49 0.78 -1.10
N ASN A 21 -13.87 -0.39 -1.63
CA ASN A 21 -15.14 -0.59 -2.35
C ASN A 21 -15.41 0.54 -3.36
N SER A 22 -14.34 0.97 -4.03
CA SER A 22 -14.28 2.15 -4.90
C SER A 22 -13.49 1.80 -6.16
N HIS A 23 -14.03 2.20 -7.30
CA HIS A 23 -13.48 2.00 -8.63
C HIS A 23 -12.65 3.21 -9.09
N HIS A 24 -11.42 3.02 -9.55
CA HIS A 24 -10.69 4.09 -10.22
C HIS A 24 -9.66 3.51 -11.19
N LEU A 25 -9.45 4.19 -12.32
CA LEU A 25 -8.50 3.74 -13.34
C LEU A 25 -7.06 3.66 -12.82
N VAL A 26 -6.70 4.51 -11.84
CA VAL A 26 -5.32 4.54 -11.29
C VAL A 26 -4.94 3.25 -10.57
N TRP A 27 -5.90 2.53 -9.98
CA TRP A 27 -5.70 1.18 -9.48
C TRP A 27 -6.32 0.12 -10.40
N SER A 28 -6.48 0.43 -11.68
CA SER A 28 -6.90 -0.48 -12.75
C SER A 28 -8.32 -1.07 -12.61
N SER A 29 -9.24 -0.37 -11.94
CA SER A 29 -10.66 -0.76 -11.98
C SER A 29 -11.35 -0.30 -13.28
N THR A 30 -12.54 -0.82 -13.54
CA THR A 30 -13.27 -0.74 -14.81
C THR A 30 -14.04 0.58 -15.04
N ASN A 31 -14.21 1.42 -14.01
CA ASN A 31 -15.00 2.66 -14.10
C ASN A 31 -14.50 3.74 -13.12
N ILE A 32 -15.01 4.98 -13.26
CA ILE A 32 -14.82 6.10 -12.33
C ILE A 32 -16.19 6.69 -11.94
N ASN A 33 -16.38 6.99 -10.67
CA ASN A 33 -17.51 7.71 -10.09
C ASN A 33 -17.03 8.91 -9.23
N PRO A 34 -17.91 9.88 -8.92
CA PRO A 34 -17.51 11.09 -8.17
C PRO A 34 -17.00 10.82 -6.74
N LYS A 35 -17.47 9.75 -6.10
CA LYS A 35 -17.00 9.34 -4.76
C LYS A 35 -15.54 8.85 -4.83
N GLU A 36 -15.19 8.19 -5.93
CA GLU A 36 -13.87 7.64 -6.18
C GLU A 36 -12.85 8.71 -6.51
N GLU A 37 -13.28 9.78 -7.17
CA GLU A 37 -12.46 10.98 -7.40
C GLU A 37 -12.08 11.67 -6.07
N SER A 38 -12.97 11.68 -5.07
CA SER A 38 -12.65 12.22 -3.75
C SER A 38 -11.56 11.42 -3.03
N LEU A 39 -11.61 10.08 -3.10
CA LEU A 39 -10.57 9.22 -2.54
C LEU A 39 -9.24 9.43 -3.28
N PHE A 40 -9.27 9.47 -4.61
CA PHE A 40 -8.08 9.74 -5.41
C PHE A 40 -7.46 11.10 -5.07
N ASN A 41 -8.27 12.16 -5.00
CA ASN A 41 -7.82 13.50 -4.61
C ASN A 41 -7.25 13.53 -3.19
N PHE A 42 -7.81 12.74 -2.25
CA PHE A 42 -7.23 12.59 -0.93
C PHE A 42 -5.86 11.91 -0.98
N VAL A 43 -5.71 10.79 -1.71
CA VAL A 43 -4.43 10.07 -1.83
C VAL A 43 -3.35 10.97 -2.44
N MET A 44 -3.70 11.76 -3.47
CA MET A 44 -2.78 12.71 -4.09
C MET A 44 -2.43 13.87 -3.16
N SER A 45 -3.42 14.49 -2.50
CA SER A 45 -3.17 15.61 -1.58
C SER A 45 -2.41 15.18 -0.31
N ALA A 46 -2.56 13.91 0.08
CA ALA A 46 -1.79 13.32 1.17
C ALA A 46 -0.39 12.84 0.74
N GLU A 47 0.01 12.99 -0.52
CA GLU A 47 1.30 12.54 -1.08
C GLU A 47 1.56 11.04 -0.83
N LEU A 48 0.51 10.23 -0.95
CA LEU A 48 0.59 8.78 -0.82
C LEU A 48 0.81 8.14 -2.20
N HIS A 49 1.63 7.09 -2.22
CA HIS A 49 1.92 6.32 -3.42
C HIS A 49 1.02 5.08 -3.50
N ILE A 50 0.42 4.85 -4.68
CA ILE A 50 -0.37 3.65 -4.96
C ILE A 50 0.55 2.54 -5.46
N LEU A 51 0.58 1.43 -4.73
CA LEU A 51 1.43 0.28 -4.99
C LEU A 51 0.77 -0.81 -5.83
N ASN A 52 -0.53 -0.70 -6.12
CA ASN A 52 -1.23 -1.64 -7.01
C ASN A 52 -0.52 -1.75 -8.36
N ARG A 53 -0.38 -2.99 -8.86
CA ARG A 53 0.23 -3.32 -10.15
C ARG A 53 -0.57 -4.42 -10.86
N GLY A 54 -0.65 -4.33 -12.18
CA GLY A 54 -1.39 -5.28 -12.99
C GLY A 54 -2.92 -5.09 -12.90
N THR A 55 -3.64 -6.01 -13.52
CA THR A 55 -5.11 -5.93 -13.72
C THR A 55 -5.85 -7.09 -13.07
N GLU A 56 -5.16 -7.88 -12.25
CA GLU A 56 -5.76 -9.02 -11.56
C GLU A 56 -6.78 -8.52 -10.52
N PRO A 57 -8.02 -9.06 -10.52
CA PRO A 57 -9.06 -8.60 -9.62
C PRO A 57 -8.74 -8.99 -8.18
N THR A 58 -8.92 -8.06 -7.24
CA THR A 58 -8.79 -8.34 -5.80
C THR A 58 -10.10 -8.87 -5.20
N PHE A 59 -11.20 -8.75 -5.94
CA PHE A 59 -12.52 -9.27 -5.62
C PHE A 59 -13.05 -10.07 -6.80
N LEU A 60 -13.47 -11.31 -6.55
CA LEU A 60 -13.95 -12.25 -7.55
C LEU A 60 -15.09 -13.07 -6.96
N ASP A 61 -16.31 -12.82 -7.41
CA ASP A 61 -17.46 -13.69 -7.18
C ASP A 61 -18.05 -14.19 -8.51
N PHE A 62 -19.16 -14.92 -8.44
CA PHE A 62 -19.83 -15.46 -9.63
C PHE A 62 -20.48 -14.39 -10.52
N ARG A 63 -20.58 -13.13 -10.07
CA ARG A 63 -21.25 -12.03 -10.76
C ARG A 63 -20.30 -10.93 -11.21
N LYS A 64 -19.18 -10.74 -10.52
CA LYS A 64 -18.36 -9.53 -10.60
C LYS A 64 -16.88 -9.85 -10.33
N GLN A 65 -16.01 -9.21 -11.11
CA GLN A 65 -14.57 -9.21 -10.90
C GLN A 65 -14.09 -7.76 -10.88
N GLU A 66 -13.42 -7.34 -9.82
CA GLU A 66 -12.97 -5.96 -9.66
C GLU A 66 -11.73 -5.82 -8.80
N ILE A 67 -11.09 -4.66 -8.92
CA ILE A 67 -10.02 -4.21 -8.02
C ILE A 67 -10.61 -3.23 -7.02
N LEU A 68 -10.91 -3.73 -5.83
CA LEU A 68 -11.52 -3.00 -4.72
C LEU A 68 -10.58 -2.81 -3.53
N ASN A 69 -9.45 -3.53 -3.50
CA ASN A 69 -8.40 -3.37 -2.52
C ASN A 69 -7.27 -2.50 -3.09
N ILE A 70 -6.85 -1.48 -2.36
CA ILE A 70 -5.69 -0.66 -2.69
C ILE A 70 -4.61 -0.77 -1.62
N THR A 71 -3.35 -0.66 -2.04
CA THR A 71 -2.18 -0.57 -1.17
C THR A 71 -1.53 0.79 -1.37
N LEU A 72 -1.42 1.54 -0.29
CA LEU A 72 -0.90 2.92 -0.23
C LEU A 72 0.34 2.97 0.66
N CYS A 73 1.28 3.85 0.36
CA CYS A 73 2.41 4.09 1.26
C CYS A 73 2.95 5.53 1.20
N THR A 74 3.74 5.90 2.21
CA THR A 74 4.58 7.11 2.18
C THR A 74 5.80 6.90 1.31
N GLY A 75 6.41 8.01 0.83
CA GLY A 75 7.61 7.95 -0.01
C GLY A 75 8.76 7.13 0.56
N GLY A 76 8.96 7.14 1.89
CA GLY A 76 10.03 6.37 2.55
C GLY A 76 9.87 4.84 2.50
N VAL A 77 8.69 4.34 2.11
CA VAL A 77 8.37 2.91 2.06
C VAL A 77 8.31 2.37 0.63
N VAL A 78 8.20 3.24 -0.37
CA VAL A 78 7.99 2.85 -1.77
C VAL A 78 9.04 1.85 -2.23
N ASP A 79 10.31 2.14 -1.98
CA ASP A 79 11.43 1.31 -2.41
C ASP A 79 11.63 0.05 -1.55
N LEU A 80 10.90 -0.07 -0.43
CA LEU A 80 10.95 -1.25 0.44
C LEU A 80 9.94 -2.32 0.05
N VAL A 81 8.92 -1.97 -0.74
CA VAL A 81 7.86 -2.90 -1.11
C VAL A 81 8.20 -3.56 -2.44
N GLU A 82 8.45 -4.86 -2.39
CA GLU A 82 8.77 -5.66 -3.57
C GLU A 82 7.69 -6.67 -3.93
N GLY A 83 7.59 -6.96 -5.24
CA GLY A 83 6.79 -8.08 -5.74
C GLY A 83 5.29 -7.99 -5.44
N TRP A 84 4.74 -6.77 -5.37
CA TRP A 84 3.30 -6.55 -5.19
C TRP A 84 2.51 -7.25 -6.28
N ARG A 85 1.57 -8.12 -5.88
CA ARG A 85 0.71 -8.88 -6.78
C ARG A 85 -0.54 -9.39 -6.09
N VAL A 86 -1.56 -9.70 -6.88
CA VAL A 86 -2.72 -10.47 -6.43
C VAL A 86 -2.41 -11.97 -6.58
N SER A 87 -2.58 -12.73 -5.51
CA SER A 87 -2.34 -14.18 -5.49
C SER A 87 -3.43 -14.94 -6.26
N SER A 88 -3.03 -15.98 -6.98
CA SER A 88 -3.94 -16.97 -7.57
C SER A 88 -4.32 -18.09 -6.60
N GLU A 89 -3.73 -18.13 -5.40
CA GLU A 89 -4.08 -19.10 -4.38
C GLU A 89 -5.50 -18.89 -3.86
N LEU A 90 -6.21 -20.00 -3.62
CA LEU A 90 -7.56 -19.99 -3.08
C LEU A 90 -7.55 -19.47 -1.64
N SER A 91 -8.25 -18.36 -1.41
CA SER A 91 -8.42 -17.78 -0.07
C SER A 91 -9.61 -18.37 0.69
N GLY A 92 -10.58 -18.97 -0.02
CA GLY A 92 -11.89 -19.31 0.55
C GLY A 92 -12.84 -18.11 0.71
N SER A 93 -12.46 -16.94 0.19
CA SER A 93 -13.25 -15.71 0.15
C SER A 93 -13.40 -15.25 -1.30
N ASP A 94 -14.45 -14.48 -1.56
CA ASP A 94 -14.59 -13.62 -2.73
C ASP A 94 -13.44 -12.61 -2.87
N HIS A 95 -12.76 -12.22 -1.79
CA HIS A 95 -11.52 -11.46 -1.86
C HIS A 95 -10.30 -12.36 -2.11
N ARG A 96 -9.45 -11.91 -3.04
CA ARG A 96 -8.14 -12.51 -3.33
C ARG A 96 -7.05 -11.86 -2.49
N GLN A 97 -6.06 -12.66 -2.10
CA GLN A 97 -4.94 -12.20 -1.28
C GLN A 97 -4.03 -11.27 -2.08
N VAL A 98 -3.68 -10.13 -1.51
CA VAL A 98 -2.57 -9.28 -1.99
C VAL A 98 -1.28 -9.74 -1.31
N ARG A 99 -0.21 -9.88 -2.07
CA ARG A 99 1.11 -10.28 -1.56
C ARG A 99 2.19 -9.32 -2.02
N PHE A 100 3.11 -9.02 -1.12
CA PHE A 100 4.34 -8.27 -1.36
C PHE A 100 5.36 -8.68 -0.28
N ALA A 101 6.63 -8.39 -0.54
CA ALA A 101 7.70 -8.51 0.44
C ALA A 101 8.09 -7.11 0.93
N LEU A 102 8.62 -7.05 2.15
CA LEU A 102 9.26 -5.85 2.67
C LEU A 102 10.76 -6.11 2.78
N GLU A 103 11.54 -5.29 2.10
CA GLU A 103 12.98 -5.30 2.27
C GLU A 103 13.36 -4.69 3.62
N GLN A 104 14.21 -5.40 4.35
CA GLN A 104 14.74 -4.90 5.62
C GLN A 104 16.00 -4.08 5.34
N ILE A 105 15.93 -2.76 5.55
CA ILE A 105 17.14 -1.95 5.60
C ILE A 105 17.90 -2.32 6.88
N GLN A 106 18.97 -3.10 6.75
CA GLN A 106 19.93 -3.22 7.84
C GLN A 106 20.73 -1.91 7.90
N LYS A 107 20.44 -1.08 8.92
CA LYS A 107 21.39 -0.02 9.29
C LYS A 107 22.65 -0.74 9.75
N GLU A 108 23.74 -0.62 9.00
CA GLU A 108 25.06 -0.96 9.53
C GLU A 108 25.28 -0.10 10.77
N GLU A 109 25.12 -0.69 11.96
CA GLU A 109 25.65 -0.10 13.16
C GLU A 109 27.17 -0.08 12.99
N LYS A 110 27.73 1.07 12.62
CA LYS A 110 29.16 1.28 12.72
C LYS A 110 29.54 1.11 14.18
N LEU A 111 30.05 -0.07 14.53
CA LEU A 111 30.64 -0.39 15.82
C LEU A 111 31.93 0.44 15.95
N GLY A 112 31.77 1.71 16.28
CA GLY A 112 32.86 2.65 16.49
C GLY A 112 33.22 2.70 17.97
N ARG A 113 34.33 2.06 18.36
CA ARG A 113 34.88 2.23 19.72
C ARG A 113 35.33 3.69 19.85
N ASN A 114 34.76 4.45 20.78
CA ASN A 114 35.23 5.80 21.07
C ASN A 114 36.40 5.72 22.07
N PRO A 115 37.67 5.91 21.65
CA PRO A 115 38.82 5.74 22.53
C PRO A 115 38.85 6.76 23.67
N ARG A 116 38.11 7.88 23.54
CA ARG A 116 37.99 8.91 24.59
C ARG A 116 36.98 8.56 25.69
N LYS A 117 36.25 7.45 25.57
CA LYS A 117 35.24 6.97 26.53
C LYS A 117 35.61 5.64 27.21
N THR A 118 36.82 5.15 27.02
CA THR A 118 37.35 4.00 27.75
C THR A 118 38.12 4.51 28.96
N ASN A 119 37.57 4.29 30.16
CA ASN A 119 38.27 4.46 31.45
C ASN A 119 39.39 3.42 31.60
#